data_AF-A0A382V4A5-F1
#
_entry.id   AF-A0A382V4A5-F1
#
_cell.length_a   1.000
_cell.length_b   1.000
_cell.length_c   1.000
_cell.angle_alpha   90.00
_cell.angle_beta   90.00
_cell.angle_gamma   90.00
#
_symmetry.space_group_name_H-M   'P 1'
#
loop_
_entity.id
_entity.type
_entity.pdbx_description
1 polymer ?
#
loop_
_entity_poly.entity_id
_entity_poly.type
_entity_poly.pdbx_seq_one_letter_code
_entity_poly.pdbx_strand_id
1 'polypeptide(L)'
;MKKNKMKVIKFFLFTGILLASCNLYADTFKEEKKYILSVKLPLISKISVMQISTKLSNTDNEKYELNFNVKTLNLIDYISSVNGDGYVSGSINNNIYIPDIYKYDYVRKSKKKSVSLKYLNGKIIEEKFTPEFDKNKLTPILNKQKDNTIDPATLFLRLVDLSRINQCTESIKI
;
A
#
# COMPACT_ATOMS: atom_id res chain seq x y z
N MET A 1 -19.09 -59.48 -19.28
CA MET A 1 -18.39 -58.59 -18.31
C MET A 1 -17.57 -57.43 -18.92
N LYS A 2 -17.35 -57.29 -20.24
CA LYS A 2 -16.51 -56.21 -20.81
C LYS A 2 -17.19 -54.83 -20.97
N LYS A 3 -18.52 -54.76 -21.16
CA LYS A 3 -19.24 -53.50 -21.44
C LYS A 3 -19.27 -52.50 -20.27
N ASN A 4 -19.26 -52.96 -19.02
CA ASN A 4 -19.30 -52.07 -17.85
C ASN A 4 -17.96 -51.35 -17.59
N LYS A 5 -16.81 -52.00 -17.83
CA LYS A 5 -15.49 -51.36 -17.66
C LYS A 5 -15.30 -50.16 -18.59
N MET A 6 -15.81 -50.23 -19.82
CA MET A 6 -15.68 -49.15 -20.80
C MET A 6 -16.55 -47.92 -20.47
N LYS A 7 -17.68 -48.10 -19.79
CA LYS A 7 -18.52 -46.98 -19.30
C LYS A 7 -17.86 -46.27 -18.11
N VAL A 8 -17.26 -47.03 -17.19
CA VAL A 8 -16.54 -46.49 -16.02
C VAL A 8 -15.32 -45.67 -16.46
N ILE A 9 -14.54 -46.18 -17.42
CA ILE A 9 -13.37 -45.45 -17.96
C ILE A 9 -13.78 -44.14 -18.66
N LYS A 10 -14.88 -44.14 -19.42
CA LYS A 10 -15.41 -42.91 -20.05
C LYS A 10 -15.90 -41.89 -19.02
N PHE A 11 -16.51 -42.34 -17.93
CA PHE A 11 -16.95 -41.47 -16.84
C PHE A 11 -15.76 -40.79 -16.14
N PHE A 12 -14.70 -41.56 -15.82
CA PHE A 12 -13.48 -41.01 -15.22
C PHE A 12 -12.73 -40.02 -16.14
N LEU A 13 -12.71 -40.29 -17.46
CA LEU A 13 -12.12 -39.34 -18.43
C LEU A 13 -12.90 -38.03 -18.49
N PHE A 14 -14.23 -38.10 -18.42
CA PHE A 14 -15.10 -36.92 -18.48
C PHE A 14 -14.98 -36.07 -17.20
N THR A 15 -14.89 -36.69 -16.02
CA THR A 15 -14.65 -35.99 -14.75
C THR A 15 -13.25 -35.40 -14.65
N GLY A 16 -12.23 -36.05 -15.22
CA GLY A 16 -10.86 -35.52 -15.25
C GLY A 16 -10.72 -34.25 -16.09
N ILE A 17 -11.44 -34.17 -17.21
CA ILE A 17 -11.44 -32.98 -18.08
C ILE A 17 -12.21 -31.80 -17.43
N LEU A 18 -13.31 -32.08 -16.75
CA LEU A 18 -14.10 -31.07 -16.02
C LEU A 18 -13.35 -30.47 -14.82
N LEU A 19 -12.52 -31.26 -14.13
CA LEU A 19 -11.70 -30.77 -13.02
C LEU A 19 -10.44 -30.02 -13.48
N ALA A 20 -9.89 -30.38 -14.65
CA ALA A 20 -8.75 -29.68 -15.24
C ALA A 20 -9.09 -28.30 -15.83
N SER A 21 -10.38 -28.01 -16.08
CA SER A 21 -10.83 -26.70 -16.58
C SER A 21 -11.05 -25.64 -15.50
N CYS A 22 -10.92 -25.97 -14.20
CA CYS A 22 -10.89 -24.96 -13.14
C CYS A 22 -9.50 -24.31 -13.08
N ASN A 23 -9.16 -23.53 -14.11
CA ASN A 23 -8.20 -22.46 -13.93
C ASN A 23 -8.91 -21.41 -13.07
N LEU A 24 -8.73 -21.49 -11.75
CA LEU A 24 -9.04 -20.38 -10.86
C LEU A 24 -8.09 -19.25 -11.24
N TYR A 25 -8.55 -18.36 -12.12
CA TYR A 25 -7.84 -17.12 -12.40
C TYR A 25 -7.87 -16.28 -11.13
N ALA A 26 -6.70 -15.78 -10.75
CA ALA A 26 -6.59 -14.90 -9.61
C ALA A 26 -7.42 -13.63 -9.85
N ASP A 27 -8.36 -13.34 -8.96
CA ASP A 27 -9.19 -12.14 -9.07
C ASP A 27 -8.32 -10.93 -8.77
N THR A 28 -8.11 -10.09 -9.79
CA THR A 28 -7.31 -8.88 -9.67
C THR A 28 -8.24 -7.67 -9.56
N PHE A 29 -8.26 -7.03 -8.40
CA PHE A 29 -8.94 -5.75 -8.20
C PHE A 29 -7.98 -4.60 -8.54
N LYS A 30 -8.47 -3.55 -9.19
CA LYS A 30 -7.71 -2.32 -9.47
C LYS A 30 -8.56 -1.09 -9.19
N GLU A 31 -7.98 -0.12 -8.50
CA GLU A 31 -8.63 1.13 -8.15
C GLU A 31 -7.67 2.31 -8.30
N GLU A 32 -8.12 3.34 -9.03
CA GLU A 32 -7.40 4.61 -9.14
C GLU A 32 -8.17 5.71 -8.40
N LYS A 33 -7.49 6.44 -7.53
CA LYS A 33 -8.08 7.54 -6.75
C LYS A 33 -7.21 8.79 -6.80
N LYS A 34 -7.86 9.93 -6.64
CA LYS A 34 -7.23 11.25 -6.58
C LYS A 34 -7.77 12.02 -5.38
N TYR A 35 -6.87 12.43 -4.49
CA TYR A 35 -7.18 13.18 -3.28
C TYR A 35 -6.61 14.58 -3.40
N ILE A 36 -7.41 15.58 -2.98
CA ILE A 36 -7.00 16.97 -2.89
C ILE A 36 -7.04 17.38 -1.43
N LEU A 37 -5.86 17.60 -0.86
CA LEU A 37 -5.73 18.16 0.47
C LEU A 37 -5.85 19.68 0.38
N SER A 38 -6.68 20.24 1.23
CA SER A 38 -6.86 21.68 1.30
C SER A 38 -6.85 22.16 2.74
N VAL A 39 -6.32 23.37 2.95
CA VAL A 39 -6.32 24.05 4.23
C VAL A 39 -7.41 25.12 4.19
N LYS A 40 -8.21 25.19 5.27
CA LYS A 40 -9.17 26.27 5.50
C LYS A 40 -8.64 27.14 6.63
N LEU A 41 -8.40 28.42 6.32
CA LEU A 41 -8.05 29.41 7.33
C LEU A 41 -9.30 30.20 7.71
N PRO A 42 -9.41 30.72 8.95
CA PRO A 42 -10.63 31.38 9.43
C PRO A 42 -11.13 32.54 8.54
N LEU A 43 -10.22 33.25 7.87
CA LEU A 43 -10.50 34.47 7.10
C LEU A 43 -10.24 34.34 5.60
N ILE A 44 -9.81 33.17 5.11
CA ILE A 44 -9.43 32.96 3.70
C ILE A 44 -10.19 31.74 3.15
N SER A 45 -10.52 31.79 1.86
CA SER A 45 -11.12 30.66 1.15
C SER A 45 -10.26 29.39 1.26
N LYS A 46 -10.90 28.23 1.09
CA LYS A 46 -10.23 26.92 1.09
C LYS A 46 -9.14 26.89 0.02
N ILE A 47 -7.90 26.64 0.43
CA ILE A 47 -6.75 26.61 -0.47
C ILE A 47 -6.31 25.17 -0.64
N SER A 48 -6.26 24.68 -1.87
CA SER A 48 -5.69 23.38 -2.18
C SER A 48 -4.17 23.43 -2.10
N VAL A 49 -3.59 22.56 -1.30
CA VAL A 49 -2.17 22.59 -0.95
C VAL A 49 -1.40 21.39 -1.48
N MET A 50 -2.09 20.26 -1.67
CA MET A 50 -1.46 19.02 -2.10
C MET A 50 -2.46 18.15 -2.85
N GLN A 51 -1.95 17.42 -3.83
CA GLN A 51 -2.66 16.38 -4.55
C GLN A 51 -1.94 15.05 -4.31
N ILE A 52 -2.71 14.01 -4.01
CA ILE A 52 -2.23 12.63 -3.91
C ILE A 52 -2.99 11.80 -4.94
N SER A 53 -2.29 11.19 -5.89
CA SER A 53 -2.88 10.24 -6.83
C SER A 53 -2.43 8.84 -6.45
N THR A 54 -3.33 7.86 -6.46
CA THR A 54 -3.05 6.48 -6.07
C THR A 54 -3.58 5.49 -7.10
N LYS A 55 -2.86 4.39 -7.29
CA LYS A 55 -3.29 3.21 -8.05
C LYS A 55 -3.08 1.98 -7.17
N LEU A 56 -4.16 1.47 -6.60
CA LEU A 56 -4.21 0.27 -5.78
C LEU A 56 -4.53 -0.93 -6.66
N SER A 57 -3.82 -2.03 -6.46
CA SER A 57 -4.18 -3.33 -7.02
C SER A 57 -4.11 -4.40 -5.95
N ASN A 58 -5.12 -5.27 -5.90
CA ASN A 58 -5.11 -6.46 -5.06
C ASN A 58 -5.12 -7.71 -5.93
N THR A 59 -4.40 -8.73 -5.50
CA THR A 59 -4.44 -10.07 -6.09
C THR A 59 -5.02 -11.02 -5.05
N ASP A 60 -6.13 -11.67 -5.37
CA ASP A 60 -6.82 -12.67 -4.54
C ASP A 60 -7.23 -12.18 -3.14
N ASN A 61 -7.28 -10.86 -2.93
CA ASN A 61 -7.44 -10.24 -1.60
C ASN A 61 -6.39 -10.69 -0.57
N GLU A 62 -5.25 -11.23 -1.02
CA GLU A 62 -4.14 -11.66 -0.15
C GLU A 62 -2.95 -10.73 -0.26
N LYS A 63 -2.74 -10.12 -1.43
CA LYS A 63 -1.62 -9.21 -1.68
C LYS A 63 -2.14 -7.89 -2.21
N TYR A 64 -1.44 -6.82 -1.88
CA TYR A 64 -1.71 -5.51 -2.43
C TYR A 64 -0.43 -4.85 -2.94
N GLU A 65 -0.62 -4.01 -3.95
CA GLU A 65 0.36 -3.03 -4.39
C GLU A 65 -0.33 -1.68 -4.51
N LEU A 66 0.33 -0.64 -4.06
CA LEU A 66 -0.12 0.73 -4.22
C LEU A 66 1.02 1.56 -4.81
N ASN A 67 0.80 2.08 -6.00
CA ASN A 67 1.59 3.16 -6.56
C ASN A 67 0.95 4.49 -6.17
N PHE A 68 1.74 5.47 -5.75
CA PHE A 68 1.24 6.78 -5.38
C PHE A 68 2.14 7.90 -5.88
N ASN A 69 1.53 9.05 -6.18
CA ASN A 69 2.20 10.28 -6.57
C ASN A 69 1.72 11.41 -5.67
N VAL A 70 2.65 12.13 -5.06
CA VAL A 70 2.38 13.30 -4.22
C VAL A 70 2.86 14.53 -4.95
N LYS A 71 1.99 15.54 -5.08
CA LYS A 71 2.32 16.84 -5.68
C LYS A 71 1.88 17.97 -4.77
N THR A 72 2.79 18.90 -4.50
CA THR A 72 2.44 20.17 -3.84
C THR A 72 1.80 21.10 -4.88
N LEU A 73 0.87 21.95 -4.44
CA LEU A 73 0.17 22.91 -5.30
C LEU A 73 0.61 24.36 -4.98
N ASN A 74 0.55 25.20 -6.02
CA ASN A 74 1.21 26.51 -6.22
C ASN A 74 1.27 27.53 -5.07
N LEU A 75 0.52 27.43 -3.97
CA LEU A 75 0.64 28.38 -2.85
C LEU A 75 1.69 27.96 -1.81
N ILE A 76 2.09 26.68 -1.76
CA ILE A 76 3.07 26.14 -0.79
C ILE A 76 4.42 25.80 -1.42
N ASP A 77 4.50 25.80 -2.76
CA ASP A 77 5.72 25.40 -3.47
C ASP A 77 6.96 26.23 -3.11
N TYR A 78 6.75 27.49 -2.71
CA TYR A 78 7.80 28.42 -2.28
C TYR A 78 8.41 28.07 -0.91
N ILE A 79 7.62 27.52 0.02
CA ILE A 79 8.05 27.32 1.42
C ILE A 79 8.57 25.90 1.63
N SER A 80 7.85 24.90 1.12
CA SER A 80 8.17 23.49 1.35
C SER A 80 7.53 22.56 0.32
N SER A 81 7.77 22.80 -0.98
CA SER A 81 7.41 21.85 -2.03
C SER A 81 7.93 20.45 -1.71
N VAL A 82 7.03 19.47 -1.83
CA VAL A 82 7.32 18.04 -1.85
C VAL A 82 6.60 17.45 -3.06
N ASN A 83 7.37 16.88 -3.97
CA ASN A 83 6.86 16.21 -5.16
C ASN A 83 7.56 14.87 -5.28
N GLY A 84 6.82 13.77 -5.43
CA GLY A 84 7.46 12.46 -5.50
C GLY A 84 6.52 11.33 -5.85
N ASP A 85 7.13 10.21 -6.18
CA ASP A 85 6.48 8.97 -6.55
C ASP A 85 6.88 7.90 -5.53
N GLY A 86 5.94 7.04 -5.19
CA GLY A 86 6.18 5.98 -4.26
C GLY A 86 5.40 4.73 -4.58
N TYR A 87 5.82 3.66 -3.93
CA TYR A 87 5.32 2.32 -4.10
C TYR A 87 5.30 1.65 -2.73
N VAL A 88 4.21 0.97 -2.43
CA VAL A 88 4.14 0.05 -1.31
C VAL A 88 3.53 -1.26 -1.77
N SER A 89 4.06 -2.37 -1.26
CA SER A 89 3.45 -3.68 -1.42
C SER A 89 3.47 -4.45 -0.12
N GLY A 90 2.55 -5.41 -0.03
CA GLY A 90 2.45 -6.25 1.13
C GLY A 90 1.29 -7.23 1.04
N SER A 91 0.87 -7.70 2.21
CA SER A 91 -0.23 -8.65 2.37
C SER A 91 -1.49 -7.99 2.90
N ILE A 92 -2.62 -8.64 2.65
CA ILE A 92 -3.91 -8.32 3.25
C ILE A 92 -4.28 -9.50 4.14
N ASN A 93 -4.50 -9.24 5.43
CA ASN A 93 -4.96 -10.27 6.37
C ASN A 93 -6.17 -9.72 7.12
N ASN A 94 -7.30 -10.43 7.10
CA ASN A 94 -8.55 -9.99 7.73
C ASN A 94 -8.95 -8.55 7.35
N ASN A 95 -8.82 -8.20 6.06
CA ASN A 95 -9.04 -6.82 5.58
C ASN A 95 -8.11 -5.78 6.24
N ILE A 96 -6.91 -6.16 6.64
CA ILE A 96 -5.88 -5.26 7.14
C ILE A 96 -4.69 -5.30 6.20
N TYR A 97 -4.31 -4.14 5.66
CA TYR A 97 -3.12 -4.00 4.81
C TYR A 97 -1.85 -4.01 5.66
N ILE A 98 -0.97 -4.98 5.46
CA ILE A 98 0.29 -5.15 6.20
C ILE A 98 1.45 -4.97 5.22
N PRO A 99 2.30 -3.95 5.40
CA PRO A 99 3.35 -3.66 4.43
C PRO A 99 4.52 -4.64 4.54
N ASP A 100 5.11 -4.96 3.39
CA ASP A 100 6.37 -5.69 3.25
C ASP A 100 7.47 -4.76 2.73
N ILE A 101 7.16 -3.91 1.75
CA ILE A 101 8.11 -3.00 1.11
C ILE A 101 7.47 -1.64 0.95
N TYR A 102 8.17 -0.58 1.38
CA TYR A 102 7.82 0.80 1.10
C TYR A 102 8.97 1.51 0.40
N LYS A 103 8.69 2.26 -0.66
CA LYS A 103 9.63 3.10 -1.39
C LYS A 103 9.01 4.46 -1.68
N TYR A 104 9.78 5.52 -1.51
CA TYR A 104 9.36 6.87 -1.84
C TYR A 104 10.53 7.71 -2.32
N ASP A 105 10.49 8.09 -3.59
CA ASP A 105 11.45 8.98 -4.23
C ASP A 105 10.80 10.36 -4.40
N TYR A 106 11.44 11.39 -3.85
CA TYR A 106 10.84 12.72 -3.82
C TYR A 106 11.86 13.84 -3.90
N VAL A 107 11.41 14.99 -4.39
CA VAL A 107 12.13 16.24 -4.40
C VAL A 107 11.52 17.15 -3.33
N ARG A 108 12.35 17.59 -2.40
CA ARG A 108 11.98 18.61 -1.40
C ARG A 108 12.95 19.77 -1.47
N LYS A 109 12.44 20.99 -1.71
CA LYS A 109 13.28 22.20 -1.88
C LYS A 109 14.45 21.98 -2.87
N SER A 110 14.14 21.45 -4.05
CA SER A 110 15.09 21.12 -5.11
C SER A 110 16.15 20.05 -4.78
N LYS A 111 16.04 19.37 -3.63
CA LYS A 111 16.92 18.24 -3.27
C LYS A 111 16.18 16.93 -3.47
N LYS A 112 16.77 16.04 -4.27
CA LYS A 112 16.31 14.65 -4.42
C LYS A 112 16.55 13.89 -3.13
N LYS A 113 15.56 13.10 -2.74
CA LYS A 113 15.59 12.26 -1.55
C LYS A 113 14.90 10.93 -1.86
N SER A 114 15.30 9.89 -1.16
CA SER A 114 14.63 8.59 -1.22
C SER A 114 14.53 7.96 0.15
N VAL A 115 13.48 7.17 0.34
CA VAL A 115 13.29 6.29 1.49
C VAL A 115 12.93 4.91 0.97
N SER A 116 13.59 3.87 1.47
CA SER A 116 13.19 2.49 1.27
C SER A 116 13.16 1.77 2.61
N LEU A 117 12.05 1.13 2.92
CA LEU A 117 11.85 0.34 4.12
C LEU A 117 11.46 -1.09 3.73
N LYS A 118 11.98 -2.08 4.45
CA LYS A 118 11.49 -3.46 4.40
C LYS A 118 10.99 -3.87 5.77
N TYR A 119 9.88 -4.59 5.75
CA TYR A 119 9.20 -5.08 6.92
C TYR A 119 9.23 -6.61 6.96
N LEU A 120 9.27 -7.14 8.17
CA LEU A 120 9.05 -8.55 8.44
C LEU A 120 8.31 -8.65 9.77
N ASN A 121 7.14 -9.30 9.77
CA ASN A 121 6.31 -9.50 10.96
C ASN A 121 6.02 -8.17 11.71
N GLY A 122 5.69 -7.11 10.97
CA GLY A 122 5.39 -5.79 11.53
C GLY A 122 6.60 -5.03 12.10
N LYS A 123 7.83 -5.49 11.82
CA LYS A 123 9.08 -4.83 12.23
C LYS A 123 9.84 -4.34 11.02
N ILE A 124 10.42 -3.15 11.11
CA ILE A 124 11.37 -2.68 10.09
C ILE A 124 12.69 -3.45 10.24
N ILE A 125 13.07 -4.19 9.20
CA ILE A 125 14.32 -4.96 9.14
C ILE A 125 15.39 -4.31 8.28
N GLU A 126 15.02 -3.42 7.37
CA GLU A 126 15.95 -2.69 6.50
C GLU A 126 15.45 -1.25 6.29
N GLU A 127 16.36 -0.29 6.42
CA GLU A 127 16.11 1.14 6.24
C GLU A 127 17.20 1.74 5.37
N LYS A 128 16.80 2.38 4.27
CA LYS A 128 17.71 3.10 3.39
C LYS A 128 17.17 4.50 3.13
N PHE A 129 18.02 5.48 3.33
CA PHE A 129 17.71 6.89 3.13
C PHE A 129 18.75 7.50 2.22
N THR A 130 18.32 8.26 1.21
CA THR A 130 19.22 9.08 0.39
C THR A 130 18.80 10.54 0.50
N PRO A 131 19.73 11.49 0.78
CA PRO A 131 21.07 11.22 1.31
C PRO A 131 20.98 10.49 2.67
N GLU A 132 22.05 9.80 3.06
CA GLU A 132 22.12 9.20 4.39
C GLU A 132 22.04 10.28 5.46
N PHE A 133 21.32 9.99 6.54
CA PHE A 133 21.25 10.88 7.69
C PHE A 133 22.44 10.67 8.61
N ASP A 134 22.95 11.78 9.14
CA ASP A 134 23.89 11.74 10.26
C ASP A 134 23.16 11.25 11.52
N LYS A 135 23.31 9.97 11.84
CA LYS A 135 22.63 9.31 12.97
C LYS A 135 22.96 9.99 14.31
N ASN A 136 24.10 10.66 14.43
CA ASN A 136 24.50 11.35 15.66
C ASN A 136 23.69 12.64 15.90
N LYS A 137 23.06 13.18 14.87
CA LYS A 137 22.19 14.38 14.95
C LYS A 137 20.71 14.03 15.12
N LEU A 138 20.37 12.74 15.12
CA LEU A 138 18.99 12.27 15.24
C LEU A 138 18.74 11.75 16.65
N THR A 139 17.50 11.91 17.11
CA THR A 139 17.04 11.26 18.33
C THR A 139 17.13 9.74 18.15
N PRO A 140 17.82 9.00 19.03
CA PRO A 140 17.90 7.55 18.94
C PRO A 140 16.52 6.91 19.03
N ILE A 141 16.24 5.96 18.12
CA ILE A 141 15.03 5.13 18.15
C ILE A 141 15.36 3.82 18.85
N LEU A 142 14.67 3.51 19.95
CA LEU A 142 14.83 2.24 20.65
C LEU A 142 14.26 1.10 19.81
N ASN A 143 14.87 -0.09 19.85
CA ASN A 143 14.41 -1.25 19.06
C ASN A 143 12.91 -1.56 19.30
N LYS A 144 12.42 -1.40 20.53
CA LYS A 144 10.99 -1.58 20.87
C LYS A 144 10.05 -0.63 20.12
N GLN A 145 10.54 0.51 19.65
CA GLN A 145 9.76 1.49 18.88
C GLN A 145 9.71 1.15 17.39
N LYS A 146 10.50 0.16 16.93
CA LYS A 146 10.44 -0.37 15.56
C LYS A 146 9.42 -1.50 15.42
N ASP A 147 8.89 -1.99 16.53
CA ASP A 147 7.89 -3.05 16.58
C ASP A 147 6.50 -2.50 16.27
N ASN A 148 5.72 -3.25 15.50
CA ASN A 148 4.37 -2.89 15.05
C ASN A 148 4.31 -1.54 14.32
N THR A 149 5.33 -1.26 13.52
CA THR A 149 5.40 -0.05 12.70
C THR A 149 4.70 -0.25 11.36
N ILE A 150 4.20 0.84 10.81
CA ILE A 150 3.52 0.88 9.51
C ILE A 150 4.08 2.04 8.70
N ASP A 151 4.17 1.90 7.38
CA ASP A 151 4.59 3.00 6.53
C ASP A 151 3.44 4.02 6.33
N PRO A 152 3.77 5.27 5.95
CA PRO A 152 2.76 6.32 5.77
C PRO A 152 1.71 6.01 4.68
N ALA A 153 2.07 5.28 3.62
CA ALA A 153 1.14 5.01 2.52
C ALA A 153 0.14 3.92 2.89
N THR A 154 0.57 2.87 3.59
CA THR A 154 -0.36 1.86 4.12
C THR A 154 -1.24 2.43 5.22
N LEU A 155 -0.70 3.28 6.10
CA LEU A 155 -1.52 4.02 7.06
C LEU A 155 -2.58 4.86 6.34
N PHE A 156 -2.19 5.59 5.29
CA PHE A 156 -3.13 6.36 4.48
C PHE A 156 -4.23 5.47 3.87
N LEU A 157 -3.90 4.31 3.30
CA LEU A 157 -4.90 3.35 2.78
C LEU A 157 -5.90 2.93 3.84
N ARG A 158 -5.43 2.59 5.04
CA ARG A 158 -6.31 2.22 6.16
C ARG A 158 -7.22 3.38 6.57
N LEU A 159 -6.75 4.62 6.49
CA LEU A 159 -7.50 5.83 6.86
C LEU A 159 -8.51 6.30 5.80
N VAL A 160 -8.34 5.94 4.52
CA VAL A 160 -9.27 6.36 3.45
C VAL A 160 -10.32 5.30 3.12
N ASP A 161 -10.13 4.06 3.56
CA ASP A 161 -11.15 3.03 3.45
C ASP A 161 -12.22 3.20 4.55
N LEU A 162 -13.14 4.14 4.31
CA LEU A 162 -14.24 4.49 5.22
C LEU A 162 -15.13 3.31 5.58
N SER A 163 -15.23 2.29 4.71
CA SER A 163 -16.00 1.08 5.00
C SER A 163 -15.44 0.30 6.20
N ARG A 164 -14.13 0.43 6.45
CA ARG A 164 -13.39 -0.21 7.56
C ARG A 164 -13.32 0.66 8.81
N ILE A 165 -13.39 1.99 8.66
CA ILE A 165 -13.34 2.95 9.78
C ILE A 165 -14.70 3.14 10.44
N ASN A 166 -15.80 2.99 9.69
CA ASN A 166 -17.16 3.18 10.21
C ASN A 166 -17.53 2.22 11.37
N GLN A 167 -16.74 1.18 11.62
CA GLN A 167 -16.92 0.30 12.80
C GLN A 167 -16.07 0.73 14.01
N CYS A 168 -15.12 1.66 13.88
CA CYS A 168 -14.21 2.13 14.94
C CYS A 168 -13.51 1.00 15.74
N THR A 169 -13.40 -0.20 15.17
CA THR A 169 -12.87 -1.39 15.85
C THR A 169 -11.34 -1.44 15.88
N GLU A 170 -10.67 -0.63 15.07
CA GLU A 170 -9.22 -0.62 14.95
C GLU A 170 -8.56 0.55 15.68
N SER A 171 -7.67 0.23 16.63
CA SER A 171 -6.76 1.21 17.23
C SER A 171 -5.53 1.36 16.34
N ILE A 172 -5.43 2.51 15.66
CA ILE A 172 -4.23 2.88 14.90
C ILE A 172 -3.22 3.50 15.88
N LYS A 173 -2.08 2.84 16.11
CA LYS A 173 -0.94 3.43 16.82
C LYS A 173 0.00 4.08 15.80
N ILE A 174 0.28 5.37 15.99
CA ILE A 174 1.24 6.17 15.21
C ILE A 174 2.50 6.37 16.05
#